data_AF-A0A084JKL0-F1
#
_entry.id   AF-A0A084JKL0-F1
#
_cell.length_a   1.000
_cell.length_b   1.000
_cell.length_c   1.000
_cell.angle_alpha   90.00
_cell.angle_beta   90.00
_cell.angle_gamma   90.00
#
_symmetry.space_group_name_H-M   'P 1'
#
loop_
_entity.id
_entity.type
_entity.pdbx_description
1 polymer ?
#
loop_
_entity_poly.entity_id
_entity_poly.type
_entity_poly.pdbx_seq_one_letter_code
_entity_poly.pdbx_strand_id
1 'polypeptide(L)'
;MKDLKRDYLVKTFSRTKRKDYENYIINGIWHKLNRIDIQPITQQYVKRSDGKYALIDLYFPQINLGITYSICQESRYIGTQQV
;
A
#
# COMPACT_ATOMS: atom_id res chain seq x y z
N MET A 1 -5.23 -22.75 16.56
CA MET A 1 -6.20 -21.74 16.12
C MET A 1 -5.51 -20.87 15.08
N LYS A 2 -6.09 -20.70 13.89
CA LYS A 2 -5.45 -19.95 12.79
C LYS A 2 -5.76 -18.46 12.96
N ASP A 3 -4.73 -17.64 13.17
CA ASP A 3 -4.91 -16.20 13.28
C ASP A 3 -5.08 -15.60 11.88
N LEU A 4 -6.35 -15.41 11.51
CA LEU A 4 -6.74 -14.90 10.18
C LEU A 4 -6.16 -13.51 9.89
N LYS A 5 -6.00 -12.66 10.91
CA LYS A 5 -5.45 -11.30 10.73
C LYS A 5 -3.96 -11.37 10.47
N ARG A 6 -3.23 -12.15 11.27
CA ARG A 6 -1.80 -12.37 11.06
C ARG A 6 -1.53 -12.97 9.68
N ASP A 7 -2.29 -13.99 9.30
CA ASP A 7 -2.14 -14.65 8.00
C ASP A 7 -2.43 -13.71 6.83
N TYR A 8 -3.42 -12.82 6.98
CA TYR A 8 -3.69 -11.77 6.01
C TYR A 8 -2.49 -10.84 5.85
N LEU A 9 -1.94 -10.31 6.96
CA LEU A 9 -0.79 -9.41 6.92
C LEU A 9 0.43 -10.07 6.30
N VAL A 10 0.75 -11.30 6.72
CA VAL A 10 1.88 -12.07 6.16
C VAL A 10 1.72 -12.24 4.64
N LYS A 11 0.52 -12.60 4.18
CA LYS A 11 0.25 -12.72 2.74
C LYS A 11 0.38 -11.38 2.03
N THR A 12 -0.21 -10.31 2.57
CA THR A 12 -0.18 -8.96 2.00
C THR A 12 1.27 -8.48 1.78
N PHE A 13 2.11 -8.51 2.82
CA PHE A 13 3.50 -8.03 2.72
C PHE A 13 4.46 -9.02 2.02
N SER A 14 4.03 -10.26 1.75
CA SER A 14 4.83 -11.20 0.96
C SER A 14 4.77 -10.94 -0.57
N ARG A 15 3.75 -10.20 -1.05
CA ARG A 15 3.51 -9.95 -2.49
C ARG A 15 4.50 -8.98 -3.12
N THR A 16 5.15 -8.15 -2.31
CA THR A 16 6.07 -7.07 -2.70
C THR A 16 7.52 -7.53 -2.89
N LYS A 17 7.79 -8.84 -2.91
CA LYS A 17 9.14 -9.44 -2.90
C LYS A 17 10.06 -9.06 -4.07
N ARG A 18 9.55 -8.60 -5.22
CA ARG A 18 10.38 -8.24 -6.40
C ARG A 18 10.89 -6.79 -6.38
N LYS A 19 10.52 -6.00 -5.36
CA LYS A 19 10.90 -4.60 -5.22
C LYS A 19 11.48 -4.37 -3.81
N ASP A 20 12.74 -4.74 -3.60
CA ASP A 20 13.33 -4.85 -2.26
C ASP A 20 13.26 -3.54 -1.46
N TYR A 21 13.60 -2.39 -2.07
CA TYR A 21 13.54 -1.08 -1.41
C TYR A 21 12.12 -0.63 -1.07
N GLU A 22 11.18 -0.81 -2.00
CA GLU A 22 9.77 -0.50 -1.78
C GLU A 22 9.20 -1.36 -0.64
N ASN A 23 9.49 -2.65 -0.68
CA ASN A 23 9.08 -3.59 0.36
C ASN A 23 9.65 -3.21 1.72
N TYR A 24 10.93 -2.80 1.78
CA TYR A 24 11.57 -2.34 3.01
C TYR A 24 10.84 -1.11 3.59
N ILE A 25 10.56 -0.11 2.76
CA ILE A 25 9.89 1.13 3.18
C ILE A 25 8.45 0.85 3.64
N ILE A 26 7.69 0.06 2.89
CA ILE A 26 6.30 -0.28 3.19
C ILE A 26 6.18 -1.05 4.51
N ASN A 27 7.03 -2.06 4.72
CA ASN A 27 7.07 -2.78 6.00
C ASN A 27 7.47 -1.84 7.15
N GLY A 28 8.43 -0.95 6.92
CA GLY A 28 8.83 0.06 7.90
C GLY A 28 7.69 0.99 8.30
N ILE A 29 6.90 1.48 7.34
CA ILE A 29 5.71 2.30 7.60
C ILE A 29 4.70 1.52 8.43
N TRP A 30 4.36 0.29 8.03
CA TRP A 30 3.40 -0.55 8.73
C TRP A 30 3.79 -0.79 10.19
N HIS A 31 5.04 -1.16 10.45
CA HIS A 31 5.53 -1.42 11.80
C HIS A 31 5.56 -0.16 12.67
N LYS A 32 5.91 1.00 12.10
CA LYS A 32 5.89 2.28 12.84
C LYS A 32 4.48 2.77 13.15
N LEU A 33 3.54 2.49 12.26
CA LEU A 33 2.14 2.89 12.44
C LEU A 33 1.52 2.19 13.65
N ASN A 34 1.93 0.94 13.95
CA ASN A 34 1.58 0.18 15.15
C ASN A 34 0.08 0.20 15.47
N ARG A 35 -0.75 0.05 14.42
CA ARG A 35 -2.21 0.13 14.50
C ARG A 35 -2.81 -1.13 13.87
N ILE A 36 -3.63 -1.84 14.65
CA ILE A 36 -4.25 -3.12 14.26
C ILE A 36 -5.70 -2.98 13.79
N ASP A 37 -6.25 -1.77 13.90
CA ASP A 37 -7.59 -1.38 13.51
C ASP A 37 -7.66 -0.95 12.04
N ILE A 38 -6.51 -0.74 11.38
CA ILE A 38 -6.43 -0.42 9.96
C ILE A 38 -5.98 -1.63 9.13
N GLN A 39 -6.54 -1.74 7.92
CA GLN A 39 -6.28 -2.83 6.99
C GLN A 39 -5.42 -2.34 5.83
N PRO A 40 -4.16 -2.80 5.71
CA PRO A 40 -3.30 -2.44 4.60
C PRO A 40 -3.64 -3.29 3.37
N ILE A 41 -3.65 -2.65 2.19
CA ILE A 41 -3.70 -3.32 0.89
C ILE A 41 -2.45 -2.94 0.12
N THR A 42 -1.66 -3.94 -0.31
CA THR A 42 -0.48 -3.69 -1.15
C THR A 42 -0.82 -3.85 -2.63
N GLN A 43 -0.15 -3.08 -3.50
CA GLN A 43 -0.27 -3.20 -4.96
C GLN A 43 -1.72 -3.04 -5.46
N GLN A 44 -2.42 -2.03 -4.97
CA GLN A 44 -3.78 -1.71 -5.38
C GLN A 44 -3.77 -1.04 -6.76
N TYR A 45 -4.40 -1.70 -7.74
CA TYR A 45 -4.68 -1.08 -9.04
C TYR A 45 -5.86 -0.14 -8.92
N VAL A 46 -5.70 1.10 -9.38
CA VAL A 46 -6.77 2.10 -9.44
C VAL A 46 -6.92 2.63 -10.85
N LYS A 47 -8.17 2.77 -11.30
CA LYS A 47 -8.50 3.36 -12.59
C LYS A 47 -8.64 4.87 -12.40
N ARG A 48 -7.90 5.64 -13.19
CA ARG A 48 -7.92 7.10 -13.16
C ARG A 48 -8.98 7.63 -14.12
N SER A 49 -9.38 8.88 -13.91
CA SER A 49 -10.35 9.59 -14.74
C SER A 49 -9.89 9.75 -16.20
N ASP A 50 -8.58 9.75 -16.44
CA ASP A 50 -7.96 9.77 -17.77
C ASP A 50 -7.96 8.39 -18.46
N GLY A 51 -8.59 7.39 -17.85
CA GLY A 51 -8.65 6.01 -18.36
C GLY A 51 -7.38 5.20 -18.14
N LYS A 52 -6.32 5.80 -17.56
CA LYS A 52 -5.07 5.09 -17.24
C LYS A 52 -5.18 4.37 -15.91
N TYR A 53 -4.29 3.42 -15.70
CA TYR A 53 -4.16 2.72 -14.42
C TYR A 53 -2.97 3.27 -13.64
N ALA A 54 -3.14 3.43 -12.33
CA ALA A 54 -2.05 3.62 -11.40
C ALA A 54 -1.97 2.43 -10.43
N LEU A 55 -0.76 2.16 -9.96
CA LEU A 55 -0.49 1.18 -8.93
C LEU A 55 -0.14 1.93 -7.64
N ILE A 56 -0.91 1.70 -6.60
CA ILE A 56 -0.62 2.18 -5.26
C ILE A 56 0.09 1.06 -4.51
N ASP A 57 1.30 1.31 -4.01
CA ASP A 57 2.09 0.26 -3.40
C ASP A 57 1.56 -0.12 -2.01
N LEU A 58 1.05 0.85 -1.25
CA LEU A 58 0.35 0.65 0.03
C LEU A 58 -0.88 1.55 0.13
N TYR A 59 -2.05 0.97 0.33
CA TYR A 59 -3.33 1.66 0.42
C TYR A 59 -4.07 1.32 1.73
N PHE A 60 -4.66 2.33 2.35
CA PHE A 60 -5.48 2.23 3.55
C PHE A 60 -6.92 2.68 3.24
N PRO A 61 -7.85 1.75 2.98
CA PRO A 61 -9.22 2.09 2.57
C PRO A 61 -9.98 2.94 3.58
N GLN A 62 -9.78 2.68 4.88
CA GLN A 62 -10.57 3.30 5.95
C GLN A 62 -10.33 4.80 6.11
N ILE A 63 -9.16 5.28 5.66
CA ILE A 63 -8.77 6.70 5.69
C ILE A 63 -8.52 7.25 4.29
N ASN A 64 -8.85 6.46 3.26
CA ASN A 64 -8.64 6.79 1.85
C ASN A 64 -7.23 7.35 1.55
N LEU A 65 -6.19 6.67 2.07
CA LEU A 65 -4.80 7.11 1.95
C LEU A 65 -3.99 6.09 1.16
N GLY A 66 -3.40 6.53 0.05
CA GLY A 66 -2.45 5.76 -0.74
C GLY A 66 -1.03 6.29 -0.60
N ILE A 67 -0.06 5.38 -0.52
CA ILE A 67 1.37 5.66 -0.49
C ILE A 67 2.00 4.89 -1.67
N THR A 68 2.78 5.61 -2.46
CA THR A 68 3.52 5.07 -3.61
C THR A 68 4.99 5.44 -3.46
N TYR A 69 5.87 4.46 -3.62
CA TYR A 69 7.31 4.67 -3.67
C TYR A 69 7.75 4.80 -5.13
N SER A 70 8.47 5.88 -5.44
CA SER A 70 9.07 6.08 -6.76
C SER A 70 10.54 6.43 -6.62
N ILE A 71 11.41 5.69 -7.30
CA ILE A 71 12.86 5.95 -7.33
C ILE A 71 13.20 7.18 -8.17
N CYS A 72 12.30 7.59 -9.07
CA CYS A 72 12.41 8.81 -9.86
C CYS A 72 11.37 9.81 -9.34
N GLN A 73 11.83 10.99 -8.92
CA GLN A 73 10.94 12.13 -8.64
C GLN A 73 10.16 12.49 -9.90
N GLU A 74 8.96 11.96 -10.01
CA GLU A 74 7.84 12.68 -10.60
C GLU A 74 6.66 12.56 -9.63
N SER A 75 6.92 12.96 -8.37
CA SER A 75 5.92 13.04 -7.30
C SER A 75 4.95 14.19 -7.58
N ARG A 76 4.05 14.00 -8.54
CA ARG A 76 2.71 14.58 -8.44
C ARG A 76 1.81 13.46 -7.94
N TYR A 77 1.20 13.68 -6.78
CA TYR A 77 -0.08 13.11 -6.29
C TYR A 77 -0.02 12.97 -4.76
N ILE A 78 0.02 14.12 -4.07
CA ILE A 78 -0.70 14.28 -2.81
C ILE A 78 -2.10 14.72 -3.23
N GLY A 79 -2.97 13.75 -3.50
CA GLY A 79 -4.35 13.98 -3.81
C GLY A 79 -5.15 12.85 -3.22
N THR A 80 -6.15 13.18 -2.41
CA THR A 80 -7.22 12.26 -2.02
C THR A 80 -7.85 11.74 -3.32
N GLN A 81 -7.39 10.58 -3.80
CA GLN A 81 -8.11 9.87 -4.85
C GLN A 81 -9.37 9.35 -4.18
N GLN A 82 -10.54 9.91 -4.51
CA GLN A 82 -11.79 9.22 -4.22
C GLN A 82 -11.74 7.91 -5.00
N VAL A 83 -11.74 6.81 -4.26
CA VAL A 83 -12.09 5.49 -4.78
C VAL A 83 -13.58 5.46 -5.04
#